data_AF-A0A0F9AXH0-F1
#
_entry.id   AF-A0A0F9AXH0-F1
#
_cell.length_a   1.000
_cell.length_b   1.000
_cell.length_c   1.000
_cell.angle_alpha   90.00
_cell.angle_beta   90.00
_cell.angle_gamma   90.00
#
_symmetry.space_group_name_H-M   'P 1'
#
loop_
_entity.id
_entity.type
_entity.pdbx_description
1 polymer ?
#
loop_
_entity_poly.entity_id
_entity_poly.type
_entity_poly.pdbx_seq_one_letter_code
_entity_poly.pdbx_strand_id
1 'polypeptide(L)'
;MKLPTVNSDGQALAKVSATEDLVASSQAYSWNSQNIDIAAAGTLLAVRNDSPDQDLVVTHGIISGGNASTRYEVHKVTAAYTSGTQANGAAINGVPMGPGGGKAAATSHSDETGNVQVAANVFMEVTTLAVTTIEVQIGLVLGGGEAIAVDQVTESTAGAVILFGYFVDRE
;
A
#
# COMPACT_ATOMS: atom_id res chain seq x y z
N MET A 1 -11.95 29.98 8.61
CA MET A 1 -11.35 28.77 7.99
C MET A 1 -11.18 27.75 9.10
N LYS A 2 -11.86 26.60 9.05
CA LYS A 2 -11.87 25.63 10.17
C LYS A 2 -10.67 24.70 10.00
N LEU A 3 -9.73 24.76 10.95
CA LEU A 3 -8.54 23.89 10.97
C LEU A 3 -8.95 22.42 11.14
N PRO A 4 -8.20 21.46 10.56
CA PRO A 4 -8.50 20.03 10.70
C PRO A 4 -8.40 19.56 12.16
N THR A 5 -9.22 18.57 12.51
CA THR A 5 -9.22 17.97 13.86
C THR A 5 -7.99 17.08 14.01
N VAL A 6 -7.08 17.45 14.91
CA VAL A 6 -5.89 16.69 15.29
C VAL A 6 -6.12 15.97 16.62
N ASN A 7 -5.47 14.83 16.85
CA ASN A 7 -5.47 14.20 18.18
C ASN A 7 -4.61 15.01 19.17
N SER A 8 -4.56 14.56 20.44
CA SER A 8 -3.78 15.20 21.50
C SER A 8 -2.28 15.30 21.23
N ASP A 9 -1.77 14.55 20.25
CA ASP A 9 -0.36 14.49 19.88
C ASP A 9 -0.05 15.28 18.60
N GLY A 10 -1.00 16.09 18.11
CA GLY A 10 -0.81 16.97 16.95
C GLY A 10 -0.78 16.25 15.60
N GLN A 11 -1.22 15.00 15.54
CA GLN A 11 -1.28 14.24 14.29
C GLN A 11 -2.58 14.56 13.55
N ALA A 12 -2.45 14.94 12.29
CA ALA A 12 -3.58 15.05 11.38
C ALA A 12 -4.14 13.65 11.13
N LEU A 13 -5.36 13.39 11.61
CA LEU A 13 -6.16 12.29 11.12
C LEU A 13 -6.40 12.58 9.63
N ALA A 14 -5.72 11.84 8.75
CA ALA A 14 -6.02 11.86 7.35
C ALA A 14 -7.52 11.56 7.21
N LYS A 15 -8.31 12.56 6.86
CA LYS A 15 -9.68 12.36 6.36
C LYS A 15 -9.55 11.75 4.98
N VAL A 16 -9.28 10.47 4.96
CA VAL A 16 -9.55 9.62 3.81
C VAL A 16 -11.06 9.58 3.73
N SER A 17 -11.62 10.22 2.70
CA SER A 17 -12.99 9.94 2.28
C SER A 17 -12.98 8.56 1.63
N ALA A 18 -12.91 7.53 2.47
CA ALA A 18 -13.54 6.26 2.15
C ALA A 18 -14.99 6.62 1.83
N THR A 19 -15.48 6.23 0.65
CA THR A 19 -16.90 6.36 0.36
C THR A 19 -17.68 5.68 1.49
N GLU A 20 -18.85 6.20 1.86
CA GLU A 20 -19.64 5.64 2.97
C GLU A 20 -19.87 4.13 2.82
N ASP A 21 -19.89 3.64 1.57
CA ASP A 21 -19.97 2.22 1.20
C ASP A 21 -18.74 1.38 1.62
N LEU A 22 -17.53 1.93 1.54
CA LEU A 22 -16.28 1.25 1.92
C LEU A 22 -16.12 1.12 3.44
N VAL A 23 -16.65 2.10 4.19
CA VAL A 23 -16.67 2.04 5.66
C VAL A 23 -17.80 1.10 6.13
N ALA A 24 -18.92 1.08 5.42
CA ALA A 24 -20.07 0.23 5.74
C ALA A 24 -19.76 -1.27 5.63
N SER A 25 -18.86 -1.69 4.73
CA SER A 25 -18.48 -3.11 4.57
C SER A 25 -17.67 -3.68 5.74
N SER A 26 -17.22 -2.85 6.70
CA SER A 26 -16.47 -3.27 7.90
C SER A 26 -15.15 -4.01 7.63
N GLN A 27 -14.63 -3.97 6.41
CA GLN A 27 -13.42 -4.71 6.01
C GLN A 27 -12.38 -3.83 5.30
N ALA A 28 -12.47 -2.51 5.44
CA ALA A 28 -11.51 -1.57 4.89
C ALA A 28 -10.22 -1.45 5.73
N TYR A 29 -9.09 -1.30 5.05
CA TYR A 29 -7.75 -1.21 5.61
C TYR A 29 -6.92 -0.13 4.91
N SER A 30 -5.96 0.40 5.66
CA SER A 30 -4.83 1.16 5.13
C SER A 30 -3.50 0.52 5.53
N TRP A 31 -2.55 0.45 4.59
CA TRP A 31 -1.17 0.02 4.83
C TRP A 31 -0.23 1.16 4.51
N ASN A 32 0.70 1.49 5.40
CA ASN A 32 1.60 2.64 5.27
C ASN A 32 3.04 2.19 5.45
N SER A 33 3.89 2.39 4.43
CA SER A 33 5.33 2.09 4.49
C SER A 33 6.10 2.94 5.49
N GLN A 34 5.51 4.05 5.94
CA GLN A 34 6.19 5.18 6.56
C GLN A 34 7.21 5.79 5.59
N ASN A 35 7.86 6.86 6.03
CA ASN A 35 8.93 7.48 5.25
C ASN A 35 10.20 6.65 5.42
N ILE A 36 10.64 5.99 4.36
CA ILE A 36 11.78 5.07 4.38
C ILE A 36 12.76 5.44 3.27
N ASP A 37 14.04 5.21 3.56
CA ASP A 37 15.13 5.31 2.60
C ASP A 37 15.39 3.92 2.03
N ILE A 38 15.17 3.75 0.73
CA ILE A 38 15.39 2.48 0.03
C ILE A 38 16.17 2.70 -1.25
N ALA A 39 16.96 1.69 -1.62
CA ALA A 39 17.74 1.72 -2.85
C ALA A 39 16.84 1.82 -4.10
N ALA A 40 17.43 2.25 -5.22
CA ALA A 40 16.76 2.17 -6.52
C ALA A 40 16.31 0.73 -6.83
N ALA A 41 15.14 0.62 -7.45
CA ALA A 41 14.42 -0.64 -7.68
C ALA A 41 14.05 -1.41 -6.40
N GLY A 42 13.99 -0.72 -5.25
CA GLY A 42 13.50 -1.30 -4.00
C GLY A 42 12.00 -1.15 -3.83
N THR A 43 11.41 -2.02 -3.01
CA THR A 43 9.97 -2.04 -2.73
C THR A 43 9.63 -1.15 -1.55
N LEU A 44 8.87 -0.07 -1.76
CA LEU A 44 8.40 0.78 -0.66
C LEU A 44 7.31 0.07 0.16
N LEU A 45 6.39 -0.59 -0.52
CA LEU A 45 5.27 -1.27 0.11
C LEU A 45 4.82 -2.47 -0.73
N ALA A 46 4.79 -3.64 -0.12
CA ALA A 46 4.10 -4.81 -0.63
C ALA A 46 2.94 -5.21 0.29
N VAL A 47 1.82 -5.60 -0.31
CA VAL A 47 0.63 -6.11 0.40
C VAL A 47 0.11 -7.35 -0.31
N ARG A 48 0.03 -8.47 0.42
CA ARG A 48 -0.49 -9.75 -0.04
C ARG A 48 -1.78 -10.07 0.65
N ASN A 49 -2.74 -10.56 -0.12
CA ASN A 49 -3.95 -11.18 0.41
C ASN A 49 -3.62 -12.61 0.90
N ASP A 50 -3.83 -12.87 2.19
CA ASP A 50 -3.67 -14.21 2.79
C ASP A 50 -4.99 -14.90 3.12
N SER A 51 -6.12 -14.25 2.83
CA SER A 51 -7.43 -14.85 3.01
C SER A 51 -7.65 -16.00 2.01
N PRO A 52 -8.09 -17.17 2.49
CA PRO A 52 -8.44 -18.29 1.61
C PRO A 52 -9.83 -18.13 0.95
N ASP A 53 -10.64 -17.18 1.40
CA ASP A 53 -12.08 -17.08 1.12
C ASP A 53 -12.55 -15.68 0.67
N GLN A 54 -11.70 -14.67 0.79
CA GLN A 54 -12.00 -13.28 0.46
C GLN A 54 -10.98 -12.73 -0.53
N ASP A 55 -11.43 -11.85 -1.42
CA ASP A 55 -10.59 -11.06 -2.30
C ASP A 55 -10.27 -9.72 -1.66
N LEU A 56 -9.04 -9.24 -1.85
CA LEU A 56 -8.62 -7.90 -1.46
C LEU A 56 -8.74 -6.97 -2.66
N VAL A 57 -9.61 -5.98 -2.56
CA VAL A 57 -9.76 -4.90 -3.54
C VAL A 57 -8.93 -3.70 -3.11
N VAL A 58 -7.84 -3.42 -3.82
CA VAL A 58 -7.00 -2.22 -3.63
C VAL A 58 -7.55 -1.11 -4.53
N THR A 59 -8.04 -0.05 -3.90
CA THR A 59 -8.79 1.01 -4.61
C THR A 59 -7.90 2.14 -5.06
N HIS A 60 -7.10 2.68 -4.14
CA HIS A 60 -6.26 3.85 -4.38
C HIS A 60 -5.01 3.79 -3.49
N GLY A 61 -4.05 4.64 -3.82
CA GLY A 61 -2.86 4.84 -3.01
C GLY A 61 -2.43 6.30 -2.96
N ILE A 62 -1.71 6.66 -1.91
CA ILE A 62 -1.04 7.95 -1.76
C ILE A 62 0.45 7.69 -1.90
N ILE A 63 1.09 8.36 -2.85
CA ILE A 63 2.54 8.25 -3.11
C ILE A 63 3.17 9.60 -2.79
N SER A 64 4.13 9.60 -1.87
CA SER A 64 4.88 10.79 -1.47
C SER A 64 6.33 10.67 -1.87
N GLY A 65 6.77 11.57 -2.76
CA GLY A 65 8.15 11.71 -3.16
C GLY A 65 9.00 12.38 -2.08
N GLY A 66 10.24 11.92 -1.91
CA GLY A 66 11.20 12.53 -1.00
C GLY A 66 11.97 13.68 -1.63
N ASN A 67 13.30 13.57 -1.62
CA ASN A 67 14.19 14.67 -1.99
C ASN A 67 14.52 14.77 -3.49
N ALA A 68 14.10 13.79 -4.30
CA ALA A 68 14.40 13.72 -5.72
C ALA A 68 13.12 13.50 -6.54
N SER A 69 13.19 13.80 -7.83
CA SER A 69 12.15 13.38 -8.75
C SER A 69 12.28 11.87 -8.95
N THR A 70 11.22 11.14 -8.66
CA THR A 70 11.29 9.68 -8.57
C THR A 70 10.16 9.05 -9.37
N ARG A 71 10.52 8.03 -10.16
CA ARG A 71 9.55 7.12 -10.77
C ARG A 71 9.21 6.02 -9.79
N TYR A 72 7.92 5.76 -9.66
CA TYR A 72 7.32 4.67 -8.93
C TYR A 72 6.63 3.72 -9.90
N GLU A 73 6.75 2.44 -9.65
CA GLU A 73 6.08 1.39 -10.41
C GLU A 73 5.13 0.64 -9.49
N VAL A 74 3.91 0.42 -9.95
CA VAL A 74 2.92 -0.40 -9.25
C VAL A 74 2.67 -1.64 -10.09
N HIS A 75 2.86 -2.80 -9.48
CA HIS A 75 2.78 -4.09 -10.15
C HIS A 75 2.12 -5.14 -9.28
N LYS A 76 1.58 -6.16 -9.97
CA LYS A 76 1.15 -7.40 -9.34
C LYS A 76 2.36 -8.28 -9.11
N VAL A 77 2.52 -8.83 -7.91
CA VAL A 77 3.62 -9.75 -7.61
C VAL A 77 3.22 -11.15 -8.09
N THR A 78 3.95 -11.69 -9.07
CA THR A 78 3.62 -12.99 -9.70
C THR A 78 4.42 -14.17 -9.18
N ALA A 79 5.50 -13.92 -8.43
CA ALA A 79 6.22 -14.96 -7.68
C ALA A 79 5.74 -14.92 -6.23
N ALA A 80 5.32 -16.05 -5.68
CA ALA A 80 4.84 -16.11 -4.30
C ALA A 80 5.94 -15.63 -3.34
N TYR A 81 5.84 -14.39 -2.82
CA TYR A 81 6.60 -14.04 -1.63
C TYR A 81 5.85 -14.69 -0.46
N THR A 82 6.35 -15.84 -0.04
CA THR A 82 5.78 -16.59 1.10
C THR A 82 6.20 -15.89 2.39
N SER A 83 5.31 -15.88 3.39
CA SER A 83 5.58 -15.28 4.71
C SER A 83 6.78 -15.90 5.43
N GLY A 84 7.26 -17.07 4.99
CA GLY A 84 8.29 -17.85 5.67
C GLY A 84 9.71 -17.74 5.11
N THR A 85 9.94 -17.21 3.90
CA THR A 85 11.31 -17.22 3.32
C THR A 85 11.83 -15.93 2.73
N GLN A 86 11.04 -14.87 2.49
CA GLN A 86 11.56 -13.67 1.82
C GLN A 86 10.93 -12.33 2.25
N ALA A 87 10.40 -12.25 3.47
CA ALA A 87 10.10 -10.96 4.09
C ALA A 87 11.37 -10.32 4.67
N ASN A 88 12.34 -10.01 3.81
CA ASN A 88 13.49 -9.20 4.22
C ASN A 88 13.05 -7.74 4.18
N GLY A 89 12.40 -7.25 5.23
CA GLY A 89 11.82 -5.91 5.25
C GLY A 89 11.06 -5.68 6.55
N ALA A 90 10.70 -4.43 6.86
CA ALA A 90 9.94 -4.14 8.07
C ALA A 90 8.47 -4.56 7.88
N ALA A 91 7.94 -5.34 8.82
CA ALA A 91 6.53 -5.71 8.82
C ALA A 91 5.64 -4.47 9.00
N ILE A 92 4.62 -4.35 8.17
CA ILE A 92 3.64 -3.27 8.23
C ILE A 92 2.33 -3.86 8.71
N ASN A 93 1.76 -3.26 9.74
CA ASN A 93 0.43 -3.64 10.21
C ASN A 93 -0.63 -2.86 9.43
N GLY A 94 -1.56 -3.57 8.80
CA GLY A 94 -2.75 -2.94 8.25
C GLY A 94 -3.61 -2.33 9.36
N VAL A 95 -4.01 -1.07 9.19
CA VAL A 95 -4.88 -0.36 10.12
C VAL A 95 -6.32 -0.49 9.64
N PRO A 96 -7.22 -1.14 10.40
CA PRO A 96 -8.62 -1.20 10.07
C PRO A 96 -9.25 0.20 10.08
N MET A 97 -10.04 0.50 9.05
CA MET A 97 -10.69 1.81 8.89
C MET A 97 -12.18 1.80 9.27
N GLY A 98 -12.71 0.64 9.67
CA GLY A 98 -14.11 0.48 10.08
C GLY A 98 -14.25 -0.04 11.52
N PRO A 99 -15.43 0.14 12.14
CA PRO A 99 -15.69 -0.22 13.54
C PRO A 99 -15.68 -1.75 13.79
N GLY A 100 -15.75 -2.57 12.75
CA GLY A 100 -15.73 -4.03 12.88
C GLY A 100 -14.36 -4.63 13.13
N GLY A 101 -13.27 -3.91 12.82
CA GLY A 101 -11.94 -4.52 12.68
C GLY A 101 -11.93 -5.53 11.52
N GLY A 102 -10.92 -5.49 10.66
CA GLY A 102 -10.97 -6.38 9.51
C GLY A 102 -10.70 -7.84 9.89
N LYS A 103 -11.41 -8.74 9.21
CA LYS A 103 -11.45 -10.18 9.52
C LYS A 103 -10.46 -11.01 8.70
N ALA A 104 -10.05 -10.49 7.55
CA ALA A 104 -9.16 -11.18 6.62
C ALA A 104 -7.68 -10.87 6.91
N ALA A 105 -6.84 -11.88 6.67
CA ALA A 105 -5.41 -11.75 6.82
C ALA A 105 -4.78 -11.09 5.58
N ALA A 106 -3.87 -10.15 5.83
CA ALA A 106 -2.94 -9.64 4.83
C ALA A 106 -1.53 -9.66 5.40
N THR A 107 -0.54 -10.00 4.57
CA THR A 107 0.88 -9.84 4.90
C THR A 107 1.44 -8.65 4.15
N SER A 108 2.01 -7.69 4.87
CA SER A 108 2.58 -6.48 4.27
C SER A 108 3.94 -6.12 4.85
N HIS A 109 4.82 -5.64 3.98
CA HIS A 109 6.19 -5.27 4.32
C HIS A 109 6.63 -4.04 3.53
N SER A 110 7.53 -3.26 4.11
CA SER A 110 8.34 -2.27 3.41
C SER A 110 9.77 -2.75 3.25
N ASP A 111 10.48 -2.20 2.26
CA ASP A 111 11.87 -2.54 1.94
C ASP A 111 12.04 -4.05 1.70
N GLU A 112 11.01 -4.69 1.15
CA GLU A 112 11.05 -6.12 0.91
C GLU A 112 11.86 -6.45 -0.35
N THR A 113 12.69 -7.49 -0.26
CA THR A 113 13.58 -7.93 -1.35
C THR A 113 13.14 -9.25 -1.99
N GLY A 114 11.96 -9.74 -1.64
CA GLY A 114 11.44 -11.04 -2.03
C GLY A 114 10.60 -11.00 -3.30
N ASN A 115 10.04 -9.85 -3.64
CA ASN A 115 9.46 -9.60 -4.95
C ASN A 115 10.55 -9.31 -5.97
N VAL A 116 10.39 -9.88 -7.17
CA VAL A 116 11.19 -9.46 -8.33
C VAL A 116 10.32 -8.53 -9.15
N GLN A 117 10.80 -7.31 -9.35
CA GLN A 117 10.21 -6.37 -10.29
C GLN A 117 10.32 -6.96 -11.70
N VAL A 118 9.18 -7.30 -12.30
CA VAL A 118 9.11 -7.79 -13.68
C VAL A 118 8.27 -6.81 -14.47
N ALA A 119 8.88 -6.15 -15.45
CA ALA A 119 8.25 -5.07 -16.23
C ALA A 119 6.89 -5.49 -16.85
N ALA A 120 6.71 -6.77 -17.19
CA ALA A 120 5.45 -7.28 -17.72
C ALA A 120 4.28 -7.26 -16.72
N ASN A 121 4.56 -7.11 -15.42
CA ASN A 121 3.56 -7.09 -14.35
C ASN A 121 3.23 -5.68 -13.86
N VAL A 122 3.96 -4.67 -14.34
CA VAL A 122 3.74 -3.26 -14.05
C VAL A 122 2.53 -2.81 -14.83
N PHE A 123 1.51 -2.34 -14.11
CA PHE A 123 0.27 -1.84 -14.72
C PHE A 123 0.08 -0.35 -14.49
N MET A 124 0.93 0.28 -13.67
CA MET A 124 0.95 1.72 -13.47
C MET A 124 2.38 2.21 -13.21
N GLU A 125 2.75 3.27 -13.91
CA GLU A 125 3.96 4.05 -13.64
C GLU A 125 3.55 5.47 -13.24
N VAL A 126 4.20 5.99 -12.21
CA VAL A 126 3.95 7.33 -11.67
C VAL A 126 5.29 8.03 -11.50
N THR A 127 5.39 9.30 -11.87
CA THR A 127 6.55 10.11 -11.50
C THR A 127 6.11 11.25 -10.60
N THR A 128 6.70 11.37 -9.42
CA THR A 128 6.53 12.56 -8.59
C THR A 128 7.75 13.47 -8.75
N LEU A 129 7.52 14.78 -8.66
CA LEU A 129 8.61 15.71 -8.39
C LEU A 129 9.04 15.56 -6.92
N ALA A 130 10.22 16.11 -6.59
CA ALA A 130 10.67 16.14 -5.22
C ALA A 130 9.63 16.80 -4.30
N VAL A 131 9.45 16.23 -3.11
CA VAL A 131 8.58 16.71 -2.02
C VAL A 131 7.12 16.87 -2.45
N THR A 132 6.69 16.06 -3.43
CA THR A 132 5.32 16.07 -3.94
C THR A 132 4.59 14.81 -3.49
N THR A 133 3.37 14.99 -3.00
CA THR A 133 2.44 13.91 -2.71
C THR A 133 1.31 13.91 -3.73
N ILE A 134 0.98 12.74 -4.25
CA ILE A 134 -0.16 12.54 -5.13
C ILE A 134 -1.03 11.39 -4.62
N GLU A 135 -2.28 11.39 -5.04
CA GLU A 135 -3.19 10.27 -4.88
C GLU A 135 -3.45 9.65 -6.25
N VAL A 136 -3.42 8.32 -6.32
CA VAL A 136 -3.60 7.55 -7.56
C VAL A 136 -4.69 6.51 -7.39
N GLN A 137 -5.54 6.37 -8.41
CA GLN A 137 -6.56 5.32 -8.47
C GLN A 137 -5.92 4.05 -9.03
N ILE A 138 -5.98 2.95 -8.28
CA ILE A 138 -5.31 1.68 -8.59
C ILE A 138 -6.30 0.69 -9.20
N GLY A 139 -7.38 0.37 -8.47
CA GLY A 139 -8.42 -0.55 -8.93
C GLY A 139 -7.92 -1.96 -9.23
N LEU A 140 -7.24 -2.61 -8.28
CA LEU A 140 -6.71 -3.97 -8.41
C LEU A 140 -7.43 -4.94 -7.47
N VAL A 141 -7.79 -6.12 -7.98
CA VAL A 141 -8.33 -7.22 -7.17
C VAL A 141 -7.26 -8.29 -7.01
N LEU A 142 -7.07 -8.73 -5.76
CA LEU A 142 -6.09 -9.75 -5.37
C LEU A 142 -6.81 -10.94 -4.76
N GLY A 143 -6.72 -12.10 -5.41
CA GLY A 143 -7.12 -13.38 -4.84
C GLY A 143 -6.16 -13.85 -3.73
N GLY A 144 -6.52 -14.95 -3.07
CA GLY A 144 -5.68 -15.54 -2.02
C GLY A 144 -4.29 -15.91 -2.53
N GLY A 145 -3.25 -15.43 -1.84
CA GLY A 145 -1.85 -15.59 -2.20
C GLY A 145 -1.32 -14.55 -3.20
N GLU A 146 -2.19 -13.73 -3.78
CA GLU A 146 -1.78 -12.66 -4.71
C GLU A 146 -1.39 -11.39 -3.95
N ALA A 147 -0.54 -10.57 -4.58
CA ALA A 147 -0.06 -9.35 -3.95
C ALA A 147 0.15 -8.19 -4.93
N ILE A 148 0.19 -6.99 -4.37
CA ILE A 148 0.61 -5.75 -5.00
C ILE A 148 1.92 -5.28 -4.37
N ALA A 149 2.77 -4.65 -5.18
CA ALA A 149 3.92 -3.91 -4.69
C ALA A 149 4.00 -2.53 -5.36
N VAL A 150 4.61 -1.59 -4.63
CA VAL A 150 4.95 -0.25 -5.12
C VAL A 150 6.44 -0.04 -4.94
N ASP A 151 7.14 0.06 -6.06
CA ASP A 151 8.60 0.15 -6.09
C ASP A 151 9.06 1.57 -6.36
N GLN A 152 10.15 1.96 -5.71
CA GLN A 152 10.91 3.15 -6.05
C GLN A 152 11.96 2.79 -7.09
N VAL A 153 11.81 3.27 -8.32
CA VAL A 153 12.70 2.89 -9.43
C VAL A 153 13.93 3.79 -9.50
N THR A 154 13.75 5.07 -9.21
CA THR A 154 14.84 6.05 -9.13
C THR A 154 15.16 6.30 -7.66
N GLU A 155 16.43 6.25 -7.29
CA GLU A 155 16.85 6.49 -5.90
C GLU A 155 16.39 7.87 -5.40
N SER A 156 15.67 7.86 -4.29
CA SER A 156 15.45 9.01 -3.41
C SER A 156 15.76 8.57 -1.98
N THR A 157 16.27 9.49 -1.17
CA THR A 157 16.65 9.20 0.22
C THR A 157 15.45 9.08 1.16
N ALA A 158 14.23 9.15 0.61
CA ALA A 158 12.98 9.11 1.35
C ALA A 158 11.81 8.88 0.38
N GLY A 159 10.90 7.99 0.72
CA GLY A 159 9.63 7.83 0.04
C GLY A 159 8.60 7.22 0.98
N ALA A 160 7.33 7.51 0.74
CA ALA A 160 6.25 6.88 1.48
C ALA A 160 5.08 6.51 0.57
N VAL A 161 4.53 5.33 0.78
CA VAL A 161 3.34 4.83 0.11
C VAL A 161 2.30 4.45 1.14
N ILE A 162 1.06 4.87 0.89
CA ILE A 162 -0.11 4.37 1.60
C ILE A 162 -1.02 3.68 0.59
N LEU A 163 -1.38 2.43 0.84
CA LEU A 163 -2.38 1.71 0.05
C LEU A 163 -3.69 1.58 0.82
N PHE A 164 -4.80 1.70 0.11
CA PHE A 164 -6.14 1.58 0.66
C PHE A 164 -6.92 0.49 -0.06
N GLY A 165 -7.60 -0.34 0.71
CA GLY A 165 -8.40 -1.42 0.15
C GLY A 165 -9.40 -1.99 1.13
N TYR A 166 -10.15 -2.97 0.67
CA TYR A 166 -11.13 -3.68 1.46
C TYR A 166 -11.27 -5.12 1.02
N PHE A 167 -11.68 -6.00 1.93
CA PHE A 167 -11.96 -7.39 1.62
C PHE A 167 -13.43 -7.60 1.25
N VAL A 168 -13.67 -8.51 0.32
CA VAL A 168 -14.99 -8.97 -0.12
C VAL A 168 -14.99 -10.50 -0.18
N ASP A 169 -16.11 -11.12 0.19
CA ASP A 169 -16.27 -12.57 0.07
C ASP A 169 -16.21 -12.98 -1.40
N ARG A 170 -15.52 -14.09 -1.71
CA ARG A 170 -15.56 -14.67 -3.06
C ARG A 170 -16.90 -15.35 -3.27
N GLU A 171 -17.49 -15.13 -4.45
CA GLU A 171 -18.66 -15.90 -4.92
C GLU A 171 -18.30 -17.36 -5.26
#